data_AF-K5XZT7-F1
#
_entry.id   AF-K5XZT7-F1
#
_cell.length_a   1.000
_cell.length_b   1.000
_cell.length_c   1.000
_cell.angle_alpha   90.00
_cell.angle_beta   90.00
_cell.angle_gamma   90.00
#
_symmetry.space_group_name_H-M   'P 1'
#
loop_
_entity.id
_entity.type
_entity.pdbx_description
1 polymer ?
#
loop_
_entity_poly.entity_id
_entity_poly.type
_entity_poly.pdbx_seq_one_letter_code
_entity_poly.pdbx_strand_id
1 'polypeptide(L)'
;TCVKCHDFSTVDAHASQFPRQHVRSLEDLAYDLTNPFAYETEKARAIFTWMHHNISYDAQSFFAGTVRPATPQSTLTSGLAVCDGYAGLYVELAKKSGLQAYKVSGHGKGFGYQALAPGEGVPKVSTNHAWNCVLMDGEWRLIDATWGAGYLNGSGLYEQQFDPTWFTSTPAEFARRHFPTDSTYQLIADEDGGPVDWEDYILSPEGPTVCNDFNRLDFFVGFLQPTSAVIERGQPTFTLFKRCEHMSNHDGDNYIYVLIPRKS
;
A
#
# COMPACT_ATOMS: atom_id res chain seq x y z
N THR A 1 -9.98 -0.87 -17.60
CA THR A 1 -10.95 -0.70 -16.49
C THR A 1 -10.25 -0.01 -15.35
N CYS A 2 -10.89 0.94 -14.64
CA CYS A 2 -10.24 1.63 -13.51
C CYS A 2 -9.99 0.64 -12.35
N VAL A 3 -8.73 0.44 -11.94
CA VAL A 3 -8.39 -0.50 -10.86
C VAL A 3 -9.08 -0.15 -9.53
N LYS A 4 -9.31 1.14 -9.27
CA LYS A 4 -9.96 1.62 -8.05
C LYS A 4 -11.45 1.28 -7.99
N CYS A 5 -12.08 1.11 -9.15
CA CYS A 5 -13.50 0.80 -9.30
C CYS A 5 -13.75 -0.69 -9.59
N HIS A 6 -12.70 -1.47 -9.82
CA HIS A 6 -12.83 -2.90 -10.06
C HIS A 6 -13.29 -3.61 -8.78
N ASP A 7 -14.34 -4.42 -8.89
CA ASP A 7 -14.81 -5.24 -7.77
C ASP A 7 -13.90 -6.46 -7.60
N PHE A 8 -13.08 -6.43 -6.55
CA PHE A 8 -12.18 -7.52 -6.20
C PHE A 8 -12.80 -8.53 -5.23
N SER A 9 -14.08 -8.41 -4.86
CA SER A 9 -14.73 -9.28 -3.87
C SER A 9 -14.58 -10.77 -4.18
N THR A 10 -14.74 -11.16 -5.45
CA THR A 10 -14.58 -12.55 -5.89
C THR A 10 -13.12 -13.00 -5.81
N VAL A 11 -12.18 -12.13 -6.18
CA VAL A 11 -10.74 -12.41 -6.12
C VAL A 11 -10.27 -12.58 -4.67
N ASP A 12 -10.73 -11.68 -3.80
CA ASP A 12 -10.38 -11.68 -2.39
C ASP A 12 -10.97 -12.90 -1.67
N ALA A 13 -12.23 -13.24 -1.97
CA ALA A 13 -12.88 -14.43 -1.44
C ALA A 13 -12.17 -15.72 -1.89
N HIS A 14 -11.69 -15.80 -3.14
CA HIS A 14 -10.89 -16.91 -3.63
C HIS A 14 -9.57 -17.04 -2.88
N ALA A 15 -8.78 -15.95 -2.81
CA ALA A 15 -7.47 -15.93 -2.17
C ALA A 15 -7.50 -16.35 -0.69
N SER A 16 -8.62 -16.11 0.01
CA SER A 16 -8.82 -16.49 1.41
C SER A 16 -8.92 -18.01 1.65
N GLN A 17 -9.12 -18.81 0.60
CA GLN A 17 -9.38 -20.26 0.71
C GLN A 17 -8.11 -21.13 0.75
N PHE A 18 -6.93 -20.51 0.67
CA PHE A 18 -5.65 -21.21 0.56
C PHE A 18 -4.81 -21.03 1.82
N PRO A 19 -5.13 -21.71 2.94
CA PRO A 19 -4.32 -21.62 4.14
C PRO A 19 -2.91 -22.15 3.87
N ARG A 20 -1.92 -21.37 4.30
CA ARG A 20 -0.47 -21.63 4.13
C ARG A 20 -0.06 -23.06 4.48
N GLN A 21 -0.69 -23.63 5.50
CA GLN A 21 -0.38 -24.96 6.03
C GLN A 21 -0.68 -26.09 5.05
N HIS A 22 -1.51 -25.86 4.03
CA HIS A 22 -1.85 -26.84 2.99
C HIS A 22 -1.09 -26.62 1.68
N VAL A 23 -0.24 -25.59 1.61
CA VAL A 23 0.54 -25.27 0.41
C VAL A 23 1.68 -26.28 0.25
N ARG A 24 1.71 -26.94 -0.91
CA ARG A 24 2.72 -27.96 -1.25
C ARG A 24 4.00 -27.36 -1.80
N SER A 25 3.86 -26.37 -2.68
CA SER A 25 4.96 -25.67 -3.33
C SER A 25 4.53 -24.25 -3.70
N LEU A 26 5.51 -23.40 -4.01
CA LEU A 26 5.25 -22.04 -4.51
C LEU A 26 4.59 -22.07 -5.90
N GLU A 27 4.93 -23.07 -6.73
CA GLU A 27 4.34 -23.30 -8.05
C GLU A 27 2.85 -23.67 -7.94
N ASP A 28 2.51 -24.61 -7.07
CA ASP A 28 1.12 -25.03 -6.85
C ASP A 28 0.31 -23.86 -6.31
N LEU A 29 0.85 -23.11 -5.33
CA LEU A 29 0.17 -21.93 -4.79
C LEU A 29 -0.06 -20.85 -5.84
N ALA A 30 0.96 -20.54 -6.65
CA ALA A 30 0.84 -19.55 -7.72
C ALA A 30 -0.24 -19.95 -8.73
N TYR A 31 -0.27 -21.22 -9.13
CA TYR A 31 -1.30 -21.76 -10.02
C TYR A 31 -2.69 -21.69 -9.38
N ASP A 32 -2.85 -22.21 -8.17
CA ASP A 32 -4.13 -22.29 -7.46
C ASP A 32 -4.73 -20.90 -7.21
N LEU A 33 -3.90 -19.90 -6.90
CA LEU A 33 -4.33 -18.52 -6.69
C LEU A 33 -4.77 -17.83 -7.98
N THR A 34 -4.15 -18.14 -9.13
CA THR A 34 -4.24 -17.29 -10.32
C THR A 34 -4.92 -17.92 -11.52
N ASN A 35 -5.02 -19.25 -11.58
CA ASN A 35 -5.62 -19.98 -12.70
C ASN A 35 -7.09 -19.61 -13.00
N PRO A 36 -7.95 -19.29 -12.00
CA PRO A 36 -9.32 -18.87 -12.28
C PRO A 36 -9.45 -17.50 -12.97
N PHE A 37 -8.40 -16.67 -12.95
CA PHE A 37 -8.46 -15.28 -13.38
C PHE A 37 -7.81 -15.07 -14.74
N ALA A 38 -8.49 -14.35 -15.63
CA ALA A 38 -8.01 -14.07 -16.98
C ALA A 38 -7.05 -12.87 -17.00
N TYR A 39 -7.33 -11.84 -16.20
CA TYR A 39 -6.62 -10.56 -16.22
C TYR A 39 -5.44 -10.55 -15.24
N GLU A 40 -4.35 -9.89 -15.63
CA GLU A 40 -3.14 -9.81 -14.82
C GLU A 40 -3.40 -9.07 -13.50
N THR A 41 -4.25 -8.03 -13.53
CA THR A 41 -4.67 -7.30 -12.33
C THR A 41 -5.32 -8.22 -11.29
N GLU A 42 -6.19 -9.15 -11.71
CA GLU A 42 -6.87 -10.06 -10.80
C GLU A 42 -5.91 -11.12 -10.23
N LYS A 43 -4.98 -11.62 -11.05
CA LYS A 43 -3.92 -12.52 -10.59
C LYS A 43 -3.02 -11.85 -9.55
N ALA A 44 -2.60 -10.61 -9.82
CA ALA A 44 -1.79 -9.81 -8.91
C ALA A 44 -2.54 -9.52 -7.60
N ARG A 45 -3.85 -9.26 -7.68
CA ARG A 45 -4.72 -9.09 -6.51
C ARG A 45 -4.85 -10.36 -5.68
N ALA A 46 -5.05 -11.52 -6.31
CA ALA A 46 -5.17 -12.79 -5.61
C ALA A 46 -3.94 -13.07 -4.74
N ILE A 47 -2.74 -12.82 -5.28
CA ILE A 47 -1.48 -12.94 -4.53
C ILE A 47 -1.43 -11.93 -3.38
N PHE A 48 -1.76 -10.66 -3.65
CA PHE A 48 -1.77 -9.59 -2.64
C PHE A 48 -2.68 -9.93 -1.46
N THR A 49 -3.90 -10.39 -1.74
CA THR A 49 -4.88 -10.76 -0.71
C THR A 49 -4.48 -12.04 0.03
N TRP A 50 -3.87 -13.01 -0.66
CA TRP A 50 -3.34 -14.20 -0.02
C TRP A 50 -2.25 -13.87 1.02
N MET A 51 -1.36 -12.93 0.70
CA MET A 51 -0.31 -12.46 1.61
C MET A 51 -0.91 -11.93 2.92
N HIS A 52 -1.99 -11.13 2.83
CA HIS A 52 -2.70 -10.63 4.00
C HIS A 52 -3.15 -11.75 4.94
N HIS A 53 -3.73 -12.83 4.40
CA HIS A 53 -4.27 -13.92 5.22
C HIS A 53 -3.19 -14.83 5.83
N ASN A 54 -2.04 -14.95 5.19
CA ASN A 54 -1.11 -16.04 5.46
C ASN A 54 0.24 -15.63 6.01
N ILE A 55 0.61 -14.36 5.87
CA ILE A 55 1.87 -13.82 6.35
C ILE A 55 1.59 -12.77 7.43
N SER A 56 2.36 -12.84 8.52
CA SER A 56 2.34 -11.89 9.62
C SER A 56 3.67 -11.13 9.69
N TYR A 57 3.62 -9.87 10.10
CA TYR A 57 4.84 -9.07 10.25
C TYR A 57 5.66 -9.57 11.46
N ASP A 58 6.94 -9.85 11.25
CA ASP A 58 7.86 -10.28 12.31
C ASP A 58 8.33 -9.09 13.15
N ALA A 59 7.39 -8.50 13.90
CA ALA A 59 7.61 -7.35 14.75
C ALA A 59 8.66 -7.64 15.83
N GLN A 60 8.65 -8.85 16.39
CA GLN A 60 9.57 -9.23 17.45
C GLN A 60 11.03 -9.18 16.96
N SER A 61 11.35 -9.84 15.85
CA SER A 61 12.72 -9.82 15.31
C SER A 61 13.10 -8.44 14.80
N PHE A 62 12.13 -7.68 14.25
CA PHE A 62 12.33 -6.31 13.79
C PHE A 62 12.80 -5.41 14.94
N PHE A 63 12.05 -5.35 16.05
CA PHE A 63 12.41 -4.50 17.19
C PHE A 63 13.63 -5.00 17.96
N ALA A 64 13.89 -6.31 17.95
CA ALA A 64 15.10 -6.88 18.54
C ALA A 64 16.36 -6.71 17.68
N GLY A 65 16.24 -6.20 16.44
CA GLY A 65 17.36 -6.10 15.50
C GLY A 65 17.93 -7.46 15.09
N THR A 66 17.11 -8.52 15.15
CA THR A 66 17.53 -9.92 14.92
C THR A 66 16.88 -10.53 13.67
N VAL A 67 16.32 -9.69 12.80
CA VAL A 67 15.76 -10.10 11.50
C VAL A 67 16.81 -10.88 10.71
N ARG A 68 16.42 -12.09 10.30
CA ARG A 68 17.26 -12.93 9.43
C ARG A 68 16.84 -12.75 7.97
N PRO A 69 17.78 -12.91 7.02
CA PRO A 69 17.42 -12.99 5.61
C PRO A 69 16.36 -14.08 5.39
N ALA A 70 15.27 -13.71 4.71
CA ALA A 70 14.19 -14.63 4.38
C ALA A 70 14.19 -14.90 2.87
N THR A 71 14.08 -16.18 2.49
CA THR A 71 13.75 -16.58 1.13
C THR A 71 12.23 -16.69 0.97
N PRO A 72 11.69 -16.63 -0.26
CA PRO A 72 10.27 -16.89 -0.50
C PRO A 72 9.79 -18.20 0.14
N GLN A 73 10.59 -19.27 0.03
CA GLN A 73 10.26 -20.56 0.64
C GLN A 73 10.25 -20.48 2.18
N SER A 74 11.20 -19.78 2.81
CA SER A 74 11.20 -19.64 4.26
C SER A 74 10.04 -18.79 4.76
N THR A 75 9.67 -17.72 4.05
CA THR A 75 8.51 -16.88 4.38
C THR A 75 7.20 -17.67 4.23
N LEU A 76 7.05 -18.43 3.15
CA LEU A 76 5.93 -19.35 2.98
C LEU A 76 5.89 -20.41 4.10
N THR A 77 7.04 -20.88 4.58
CA THR A 77 7.10 -21.95 5.60
C THR A 77 6.86 -21.43 7.01
N SER A 78 7.31 -20.23 7.34
CA SER A 78 7.12 -19.62 8.67
C SER A 78 5.77 -18.92 8.78
N GLY A 79 5.30 -18.28 7.71
CA GLY A 79 4.22 -17.28 7.77
C GLY A 79 4.65 -15.98 8.45
N LEU A 80 5.96 -15.72 8.56
CA LEU A 80 6.54 -14.56 9.21
C LEU A 80 7.59 -13.90 8.32
N ALA A 81 7.51 -12.58 8.17
CA ALA A 81 8.49 -11.78 7.46
C ALA A 81 8.45 -10.30 7.88
N VAL A 82 9.51 -9.56 7.56
CA VAL A 82 9.47 -8.10 7.44
C VAL A 82 9.24 -7.71 5.97
N CYS A 83 9.18 -6.41 5.67
CA CYS A 83 8.89 -5.89 4.33
C CYS A 83 9.67 -6.57 3.19
N ASP A 84 10.97 -6.84 3.38
CA ASP A 84 11.80 -7.52 2.38
C ASP A 84 11.29 -8.93 2.03
N GLY A 85 10.85 -9.70 3.03
CA GLY A 85 10.32 -11.05 2.84
C GLY A 85 8.92 -11.05 2.23
N TYR A 86 8.08 -10.07 2.58
CA TYR A 86 6.79 -9.86 1.90
C TYR A 86 7.00 -9.55 0.42
N ALA A 87 7.82 -8.55 0.12
CA ALA A 87 8.08 -8.13 -1.26
C ALA A 87 8.73 -9.27 -2.07
N GLY A 88 9.66 -10.01 -1.46
CA GLY A 88 10.32 -11.16 -2.08
C GLY A 88 9.37 -12.31 -2.40
N LEU A 89 8.53 -12.72 -1.44
CA LEU A 89 7.54 -13.79 -1.66
C LEU A 89 6.50 -13.38 -2.71
N TYR A 90 6.02 -12.13 -2.66
CA TYR A 90 5.10 -11.62 -3.67
C TYR A 90 5.69 -11.73 -5.09
N VAL A 91 6.92 -11.26 -5.29
CA VAL A 91 7.60 -11.33 -6.61
C VAL A 91 7.71 -12.77 -7.09
N GLU A 92 8.06 -13.70 -6.20
CA GLU A 92 8.22 -15.11 -6.56
C GLU A 92 6.89 -15.73 -7.02
N LEU A 93 5.80 -15.48 -6.29
CA LEU A 93 4.46 -15.94 -6.68
C LEU A 93 3.98 -15.28 -7.98
N ALA A 94 4.23 -13.98 -8.14
CA ALA A 94 3.87 -13.24 -9.35
C ALA A 94 4.57 -13.81 -10.58
N LYS A 95 5.89 -14.04 -10.49
CA LYS A 95 6.68 -14.64 -11.57
C LYS A 95 6.21 -16.05 -11.92
N LYS A 96 5.92 -16.89 -10.93
CA LYS A 96 5.36 -18.24 -11.16
C LYS A 96 3.96 -18.22 -11.77
N SER A 97 3.23 -17.12 -11.60
CA SER A 97 1.93 -16.88 -12.23
C SER A 97 2.01 -16.26 -13.62
N GLY A 98 3.23 -16.10 -14.16
CA GLY A 98 3.49 -15.50 -15.48
C GLY A 98 3.48 -13.96 -15.48
N LEU A 99 3.43 -13.30 -14.32
CA LEU A 99 3.46 -11.85 -14.21
C LEU A 99 4.90 -11.33 -14.20
N GLN A 100 5.10 -10.12 -14.73
CA GLN A 100 6.36 -9.40 -14.55
C GLN A 100 6.28 -8.58 -13.27
N ALA A 101 7.16 -8.87 -12.32
CA ALA A 101 7.21 -8.21 -11.02
C ALA A 101 8.64 -8.01 -10.52
N TYR A 102 8.85 -6.89 -9.85
CA TYR A 102 10.12 -6.50 -9.25
C TYR A 102 9.93 -6.08 -7.79
N LYS A 103 10.95 -6.38 -6.97
CA LYS A 103 11.06 -5.83 -5.62
C LYS A 103 11.68 -4.44 -5.74
N VAL A 104 11.05 -3.46 -5.11
CA VAL A 104 11.54 -2.09 -5.03
C VAL A 104 11.96 -1.83 -3.59
N SER A 105 13.13 -1.22 -3.41
CA SER A 105 13.64 -0.82 -2.09
C SER A 105 13.71 0.71 -2.01
N GLY A 106 13.43 1.26 -0.84
CA GLY A 106 13.50 2.70 -0.63
C GLY A 106 13.07 3.14 0.75
N HIS A 107 12.68 4.41 0.85
CA HIS A 107 12.18 5.00 2.08
C HIS A 107 10.65 4.92 2.15
N GLY A 108 10.15 4.49 3.31
CA GLY A 108 8.74 4.51 3.68
C GLY A 108 8.53 5.47 4.86
N LYS A 109 7.52 6.35 4.77
CA LYS A 109 6.99 7.11 5.93
C LYS A 109 6.09 6.20 6.78
N GLY A 110 6.69 5.14 7.32
CA GLY A 110 6.02 4.04 8.04
C GLY A 110 6.02 4.21 9.55
N PHE A 111 5.89 3.09 10.28
CA PHE A 111 5.99 3.08 11.74
C PHE A 111 7.27 3.76 12.23
N GLY A 112 7.16 4.67 13.20
CA GLY A 112 8.29 5.41 13.76
C GLY A 112 8.79 6.59 12.91
N TYR A 113 8.20 6.85 11.74
CA TYR A 113 8.45 8.08 11.00
C TYR A 113 7.97 9.29 11.81
N GLN A 114 8.78 10.35 11.81
CA GLN A 114 8.44 11.65 12.37
C GLN A 114 8.76 12.71 11.32
N ALA A 115 7.80 13.60 11.08
CA ALA A 115 8.05 14.76 10.23
C ALA A 115 9.16 15.65 10.83
N LEU A 116 9.97 16.24 9.96
CA LEU A 116 11.05 17.14 10.35
C LEU A 116 10.50 18.35 11.09
N ALA A 117 11.17 18.75 12.17
CA ALA A 117 10.78 19.95 12.91
C ALA A 117 11.13 21.20 12.08
N PRO A 118 10.41 22.33 12.26
CA PRO A 118 10.73 23.57 11.56
C PRO A 118 12.19 24.00 11.77
N GLY A 119 12.93 24.14 10.67
CA GLY A 119 14.35 24.53 10.69
C GLY A 119 15.34 23.38 10.82
N GLU A 120 14.90 22.12 10.91
CA GLU A 120 15.78 20.97 10.74
C GLU A 120 16.26 20.86 9.28
N GLY A 121 17.52 20.46 9.10
CA GLY A 121 18.10 20.24 7.78
C GLY A 121 17.56 18.96 7.14
N VAL A 122 17.50 18.95 5.81
CA VAL A 122 17.10 17.77 5.03
C VAL A 122 18.04 16.60 5.33
N PRO A 123 17.54 15.46 5.85
CA PRO A 123 18.37 14.30 6.14
C PRO A 123 18.91 13.68 4.84
N LYS A 124 19.96 12.87 4.95
CA LYS A 124 20.43 12.08 3.80
C LYS A 124 19.39 11.03 3.42
N VAL A 125 19.31 10.72 2.12
CA VAL A 125 18.50 9.61 1.60
C VAL A 125 18.87 8.33 2.34
N SER A 126 17.86 7.60 2.78
CA SER A 126 18.02 6.31 3.46
C SER A 126 16.97 5.32 2.97
N THR A 127 17.23 4.03 3.14
CA THR A 127 16.30 2.95 2.81
C THR A 127 15.86 2.26 4.10
N ASN A 128 14.55 2.07 4.27
CA ASN A 128 13.97 1.41 5.44
C ASN A 128 12.78 0.50 5.07
N HIS A 129 12.40 0.43 3.80
CA HIS A 129 11.22 -0.30 3.35
C HIS A 129 11.41 -0.98 2.00
N ALA A 130 10.57 -1.97 1.72
CA ALA A 130 10.53 -2.70 0.47
C ALA A 130 9.10 -3.04 0.06
N TRP A 131 8.80 -2.89 -1.22
CA TRP A 131 7.48 -3.12 -1.83
C TRP A 131 7.64 -3.69 -3.24
N ASN A 132 6.57 -3.68 -4.05
CA ASN A 132 6.52 -4.34 -5.34
C ASN A 132 6.15 -3.38 -6.47
N CYS A 133 6.73 -3.62 -7.65
CA CYS A 133 6.29 -3.04 -8.91
C CYS A 133 5.89 -4.17 -9.85
N VAL A 134 4.70 -4.11 -10.43
CA VAL A 134 4.10 -5.21 -11.20
C VAL A 134 3.51 -4.66 -12.49
N LEU A 135 3.76 -5.34 -13.62
CA LEU A 135 3.07 -5.07 -14.87
C LEU A 135 1.71 -5.77 -14.83
N MET A 136 0.64 -4.99 -14.94
CA MET A 136 -0.73 -5.48 -14.93
C MET A 136 -1.51 -4.89 -16.11
N ASP A 137 -1.97 -5.75 -17.00
CA ASP A 137 -2.81 -5.44 -18.16
C ASP A 137 -2.21 -4.31 -19.02
N GLY A 138 -0.89 -4.33 -19.18
CA GLY A 138 -0.12 -3.37 -19.98
C GLY A 138 0.41 -2.13 -19.22
N GLU A 139 0.14 -2.00 -17.92
CA GLU A 139 0.55 -0.84 -17.12
C GLU A 139 1.41 -1.26 -15.91
N TRP A 140 2.54 -0.58 -15.70
CA TRP A 140 3.34 -0.76 -14.48
C TRP A 140 2.66 -0.07 -13.31
N ARG A 141 2.49 -0.77 -12.20
CA ARG A 141 1.89 -0.22 -10.97
C ARG A 141 2.71 -0.60 -9.74
N LEU A 142 2.61 0.24 -8.72
CA LEU A 142 3.21 0.01 -7.40
C LEU A 142 2.18 -0.61 -6.47
N ILE A 143 2.59 -1.62 -5.74
CA ILE A 143 1.78 -2.22 -4.66
C ILE A 143 2.67 -2.46 -3.44
N ASP A 144 2.08 -2.42 -2.25
CA ASP A 144 2.76 -2.79 -1.00
C ASP A 144 2.03 -3.93 -0.31
N ALA A 145 2.50 -5.16 -0.54
CA ALA A 145 1.94 -6.36 0.10
C ALA A 145 2.16 -6.40 1.62
N THR A 146 3.11 -5.62 2.16
CA THR A 146 3.39 -5.56 3.59
C THR A 146 2.36 -4.69 4.30
N TRP A 147 2.20 -3.44 3.86
CA TRP A 147 1.23 -2.53 4.44
C TRP A 147 -0.20 -2.87 4.04
N GLY A 148 -0.39 -3.58 2.92
CA GLY A 148 -1.66 -4.18 2.54
C GLY A 148 -2.13 -5.29 3.47
N ALA A 149 -1.20 -6.00 4.12
CA ALA A 149 -1.51 -7.10 5.04
C ALA A 149 -1.88 -6.62 6.45
N GLY A 150 -1.33 -5.49 6.89
CA GLY A 150 -1.53 -4.95 8.22
C GLY A 150 -0.52 -3.88 8.57
N TYR A 151 -0.44 -3.53 9.85
CA TYR A 151 0.41 -2.45 10.32
C TYR A 151 0.95 -2.72 11.73
N LEU A 152 1.97 -1.97 12.13
CA LEU A 152 2.44 -1.93 13.52
C LEU A 152 1.67 -0.83 14.26
N ASN A 153 0.99 -1.20 15.35
CA ASN A 153 0.28 -0.23 16.19
C ASN A 153 1.26 0.56 17.07
N GLY A 154 0.75 1.53 17.84
CA GLY A 154 1.58 2.42 18.67
C GLY A 154 2.45 1.73 19.73
N SER A 155 2.17 0.47 20.08
CA SER A 155 3.01 -0.33 20.98
C SER A 155 4.02 -1.23 20.26
N GLY A 156 4.09 -1.14 18.93
CA GLY A 156 4.96 -1.98 18.10
C GLY A 156 4.42 -3.41 17.92
N LEU A 157 3.14 -3.66 18.20
CA LEU A 157 2.52 -4.95 17.91
C LEU A 157 1.96 -4.95 16.50
N TYR A 158 2.10 -6.08 15.80
CA TYR A 158 1.50 -6.26 14.49
C TYR A 158 -0.02 -6.48 14.62
N GLU A 159 -0.78 -5.69 13.88
CA GLU A 159 -2.21 -5.86 13.68
C GLU A 159 -2.47 -6.22 12.23
N GLN A 160 -3.02 -7.43 12.02
CA GLN A 160 -3.47 -7.89 10.72
C GLN A 160 -4.76 -7.16 10.36
N GLN A 161 -4.69 -6.26 9.39
CA GLN A 161 -5.82 -5.49 8.90
C GLN A 161 -5.64 -5.29 7.41
N PHE A 162 -6.57 -5.82 6.63
CA PHE A 162 -6.48 -5.71 5.18
C PHE A 162 -6.68 -4.26 4.74
N ASP A 163 -5.70 -3.73 4.00
CA ASP A 163 -5.81 -2.41 3.41
C ASP A 163 -5.61 -2.49 1.89
N PRO A 164 -6.72 -2.53 1.12
CA PRO A 164 -6.67 -2.65 -0.33
C PRO A 164 -6.20 -1.38 -1.03
N THR A 165 -6.01 -0.26 -0.31
CA THR A 165 -5.48 0.97 -0.90
C THR A 165 -4.02 0.80 -1.33
N TRP A 166 -3.26 -0.07 -0.66
CA TRP A 166 -1.89 -0.43 -1.06
C TRP A 166 -1.80 -1.26 -2.34
N PHE A 167 -2.92 -1.68 -2.92
CA PHE A 167 -2.99 -2.31 -4.24
C PHE A 167 -3.49 -1.35 -5.33
N THR A 168 -4.31 -0.37 -4.96
CA THR A 168 -5.13 0.43 -5.90
C THR A 168 -4.70 1.90 -5.99
N SER A 169 -3.76 2.33 -5.15
CA SER A 169 -3.23 3.70 -5.17
C SER A 169 -2.57 4.02 -6.50
N THR A 170 -2.75 5.25 -6.97
CA THR A 170 -1.98 5.75 -8.12
C THR A 170 -0.51 5.98 -7.71
N PRO A 171 0.42 6.10 -8.67
CA PRO A 171 1.82 6.41 -8.37
C PRO A 171 2.01 7.66 -7.52
N ALA A 172 1.32 8.76 -7.84
CA ALA A 172 1.36 10.00 -7.06
C ALA A 172 0.87 9.81 -5.60
N GLU A 173 -0.11 8.93 -5.41
CA GLU A 173 -0.66 8.64 -4.08
C GLU A 173 0.29 7.77 -3.26
N PHE A 174 0.91 6.81 -3.92
CA PHE A 174 1.91 5.92 -3.35
C PHE A 174 3.16 6.71 -2.93
N ALA A 175 3.57 7.69 -3.75
CA ALA A 175 4.73 8.56 -3.53
C ALA A 175 4.64 9.41 -2.25
N ARG A 176 3.43 9.68 -1.73
CA ARG A 176 3.28 10.40 -0.45
C ARG A 176 3.96 9.68 0.72
N ARG A 177 4.05 8.35 0.65
CA ARG A 177 4.65 7.54 1.71
C ARG A 177 5.81 6.69 1.24
N HIS A 178 6.05 6.56 -0.06
CA HIS A 178 7.13 5.74 -0.62
C HIS A 178 8.04 6.53 -1.54
N PHE A 179 9.34 6.49 -1.26
CA PHE A 179 10.37 7.06 -2.13
C PHE A 179 11.34 5.97 -2.55
N PRO A 180 11.33 5.52 -3.81
CA PRO A 180 12.20 4.45 -4.26
C PRO A 180 13.66 4.91 -4.33
N THR A 181 14.58 3.98 -4.11
CA THR A 181 16.02 4.23 -4.28
C THR A 181 16.37 4.49 -5.75
N ASP A 182 15.69 3.80 -6.65
CA ASP A 182 15.75 4.02 -8.09
C ASP A 182 14.50 4.81 -8.52
N SER A 183 14.71 6.06 -8.93
CA SER A 183 13.63 7.00 -9.25
C SER A 183 12.75 6.55 -10.42
N THR A 184 13.20 5.61 -11.25
CA THR A 184 12.38 5.05 -12.33
C THR A 184 11.14 4.32 -11.81
N TYR A 185 11.16 3.85 -10.56
CA TYR A 185 10.01 3.24 -9.90
C TYR A 185 9.05 4.23 -9.23
N GLN A 186 9.20 5.54 -9.45
CA GLN A 186 8.19 6.49 -9.00
C GLN A 186 6.91 6.40 -9.84
N LEU A 187 7.04 6.12 -11.14
CA LEU A 187 5.93 5.94 -12.09
C LEU A 187 4.93 7.11 -12.16
N ILE A 188 5.28 8.30 -11.65
CA ILE A 188 4.42 9.48 -11.68
C ILE A 188 4.51 10.12 -13.07
N ALA A 189 3.39 10.20 -13.77
CA ALA A 189 3.31 10.85 -15.07
C ALA A 189 3.48 12.38 -14.94
N ASP A 190 3.97 13.03 -15.98
CA ASP A 190 4.15 14.49 -15.99
C ASP A 190 2.83 15.25 -15.75
N GLU A 191 1.71 14.70 -16.22
CA GLU A 191 0.36 15.25 -16.00
C GLU A 191 -0.11 15.14 -14.53
N ASP A 192 0.47 14.19 -13.78
CA ASP A 192 0.23 13.99 -12.34
C ASP A 192 1.25 14.74 -11.46
N GLY A 193 2.07 15.61 -12.06
CA GLY A 193 3.10 16.41 -11.37
C GLY A 193 4.53 15.90 -11.52
N GLY A 194 4.73 14.74 -12.18
CA GLY A 194 6.04 14.16 -12.45
C GLY A 194 6.76 13.58 -11.22
N PRO A 195 7.95 13.00 -11.41
CA PRO A 195 8.78 12.47 -10.33
C PRO A 195 9.14 13.55 -9.30
N VAL A 196 9.10 13.18 -8.02
CA VAL A 196 9.40 14.02 -6.87
C VAL A 196 10.83 13.77 -6.40
N ASP A 197 11.55 14.83 -6.03
CA ASP A 197 12.89 14.73 -5.46
C ASP A 197 12.86 14.46 -3.95
N TRP A 198 13.98 14.01 -3.39
CA TRP A 198 14.07 13.60 -1.98
C TRP A 198 13.67 14.72 -1.00
N GLU A 199 14.09 15.95 -1.28
CA GLU A 199 13.80 17.12 -0.44
C GLU A 199 12.30 17.38 -0.38
N ASP A 200 11.62 17.43 -1.53
CA ASP A 200 10.16 17.60 -1.61
C ASP A 200 9.43 16.44 -0.92
N TYR A 201 9.87 15.20 -1.15
CA TYR A 201 9.29 14.03 -0.50
C TYR A 201 9.41 14.09 1.02
N ILE A 202 10.60 14.36 1.57
CA ILE A 202 10.82 14.28 3.02
C ILE A 202 10.26 15.49 3.78
N LEU A 203 10.22 16.67 3.14
CA LEU A 203 9.62 17.87 3.70
C LEU A 203 8.10 17.95 3.51
N SER A 204 7.52 17.08 2.67
CA SER A 204 6.07 17.07 2.46
C SER A 204 5.32 16.89 3.79
N PRO A 205 4.37 17.79 4.12
CA PRO A 205 3.64 17.77 5.38
C PRO A 205 2.84 16.47 5.53
N GLU A 206 2.61 16.06 6.77
CA GLU A 206 1.72 14.93 7.03
C GLU A 206 0.30 15.27 6.59
N GLY A 207 -0.30 14.32 5.88
CA GLY A 207 -1.67 14.40 5.44
C GLY A 207 -2.65 14.47 6.61
N PRO A 208 -3.86 14.99 6.40
CA PRO A 208 -4.92 14.98 7.40
C PRO A 208 -5.21 13.56 7.92
N THR A 209 -5.43 13.44 9.23
CA THR A 209 -5.89 12.19 9.85
C THR A 209 -7.31 11.89 9.41
N VAL A 210 -7.52 10.74 8.75
CA VAL A 210 -8.84 10.27 8.31
C VAL A 210 -9.42 9.27 9.31
N CYS A 211 -10.72 9.38 9.60
CA CYS A 211 -11.43 8.42 10.45
C CYS A 211 -11.69 7.10 9.70
N ASN A 212 -11.93 5.99 10.42
CA ASN A 212 -12.18 4.66 9.81
C ASN A 212 -13.32 4.67 8.77
N ASP A 213 -14.35 5.49 8.96
CA ASP A 213 -15.46 5.60 8.00
C ASP A 213 -15.06 6.29 6.68
N PHE A 214 -13.95 7.01 6.63
CA PHE A 214 -13.52 7.77 5.45
C PHE A 214 -13.35 6.86 4.24
N ASN A 215 -12.62 5.75 4.42
CA ASN A 215 -12.43 4.75 3.37
C ASN A 215 -13.71 3.95 3.10
N ARG A 216 -14.55 3.72 4.13
CA ARG A 216 -15.85 3.03 3.99
C ARG A 216 -16.87 3.83 3.19
N LEU A 217 -16.75 5.15 3.19
CA LEU A 217 -17.60 6.08 2.45
C LEU A 217 -17.05 6.41 1.04
N ASP A 218 -16.03 5.64 0.61
CA ASP A 218 -15.35 5.77 -0.68
C ASP A 218 -14.70 7.13 -0.89
N PHE A 219 -14.24 7.79 0.18
CA PHE A 219 -13.51 9.03 0.04
C PHE A 219 -12.04 8.83 -0.21
N PHE A 220 -11.45 9.82 -0.89
CA PHE A 220 -10.04 9.82 -1.20
C PHE A 220 -9.24 10.86 -0.42
N VAL A 221 -8.21 10.39 0.31
CA VAL A 221 -7.39 11.28 1.14
C VAL A 221 -6.56 12.25 0.29
N GLY A 222 -6.16 11.86 -0.92
CA GLY A 222 -5.40 12.75 -1.80
C GLY A 222 -6.22 13.90 -2.40
N PHE A 223 -7.55 13.83 -2.32
CA PHE A 223 -8.43 14.95 -2.68
C PHE A 223 -8.96 15.70 -1.46
N LEU A 224 -8.52 15.33 -0.25
CA LEU A 224 -8.88 16.05 0.97
C LEU A 224 -8.09 17.37 1.03
N GLN A 225 -8.82 18.46 1.11
CA GLN A 225 -8.27 19.78 1.40
C GLN A 225 -8.70 20.23 2.81
N PRO A 226 -7.84 20.91 3.59
CA PRO A 226 -6.39 21.10 3.34
C PRO A 226 -5.62 19.77 3.34
N THR A 227 -4.55 19.69 2.53
CA THR A 227 -3.67 18.50 2.46
C THR A 227 -2.74 18.34 3.67
N SER A 228 -2.72 19.32 4.57
CA SER A 228 -1.92 19.31 5.80
C SER A 228 -2.80 19.01 7.01
N ALA A 229 -2.28 18.23 7.95
CA ALA A 229 -2.87 18.07 9.28
C ALA A 229 -2.90 19.38 10.09
N VAL A 230 -2.07 20.37 9.72
CA VAL A 230 -2.03 21.70 10.36
C VAL A 230 -2.96 22.66 9.61
N ILE A 231 -4.00 23.12 10.29
CA ILE A 231 -4.94 24.10 9.76
C ILE A 231 -4.48 25.51 10.16
N GLU A 232 -4.12 26.33 9.19
CA GLU A 232 -3.77 27.74 9.42
C GLU A 232 -4.99 28.56 9.91
N ARG A 233 -4.74 29.63 10.68
CA ARG A 233 -5.80 30.52 11.16
C ARG A 233 -6.47 31.24 9.98
N GLY A 234 -7.74 30.90 9.70
CA GLY A 234 -8.60 31.48 8.66
C GLY A 234 -9.96 30.77 8.60
N GLN A 235 -10.76 31.01 7.55
CA GLN A 235 -11.85 30.10 7.16
C GLN A 235 -11.29 29.07 6.16
N PRO A 236 -10.78 27.92 6.62
CA PRO A 236 -10.32 26.87 5.70
C PRO A 236 -11.51 26.33 4.92
N THR A 237 -11.39 26.27 3.60
CA THR A 237 -12.33 25.52 2.77
C THR A 237 -11.89 24.07 2.78
N PHE A 238 -12.77 23.19 3.25
CA PHE A 238 -12.53 21.76 3.15
C PHE A 238 -13.19 21.23 1.89
N THR A 239 -12.45 20.42 1.15
CA THR A 239 -12.98 19.73 -0.03
C THR A 239 -12.73 18.25 0.12
N LEU A 240 -13.70 17.44 -0.31
CA LEU A 240 -13.67 15.99 -0.20
C LEU A 240 -14.23 15.42 -1.49
N PHE A 241 -13.52 14.49 -2.10
CA PHE A 241 -13.96 13.82 -3.32
C PHE A 241 -13.94 12.30 -3.14
N LYS A 242 -14.77 11.63 -3.94
CA LYS A 242 -14.82 10.17 -4.00
C LYS A 242 -13.54 9.60 -4.60
N ARG A 243 -13.29 8.32 -4.33
CA ARG A 243 -12.08 7.55 -4.68
C ARG A 243 -11.74 7.59 -6.17
N CYS A 244 -12.74 7.79 -7.02
CA CYS A 244 -12.57 7.97 -8.45
C CYS A 244 -13.78 8.71 -9.05
N GLU A 245 -13.55 9.47 -10.12
CA GLU A 245 -14.59 10.15 -10.90
C GLU A 245 -15.70 9.21 -11.43
N HIS A 246 -15.35 7.94 -11.67
CA HIS A 246 -16.27 6.91 -12.12
C HIS A 246 -17.29 6.46 -11.07
N MET A 247 -17.14 6.85 -9.80
CA MET A 247 -18.03 6.41 -8.71
C MET A 247 -19.30 7.27 -8.56
N SER A 248 -19.49 8.29 -9.38
CA SER A 248 -20.50 9.36 -9.22
C SER A 248 -21.99 9.00 -9.44
N ASN A 249 -22.37 7.71 -9.41
CA ASN A 249 -23.72 7.28 -9.81
C ASN A 249 -24.56 6.61 -8.71
N HIS A 250 -24.20 6.72 -7.42
CA HIS A 250 -24.99 6.11 -6.33
C HIS A 250 -25.81 7.15 -5.55
N ASP A 251 -27.01 6.77 -5.09
CA ASP A 251 -27.90 7.62 -4.27
C ASP A 251 -27.20 8.21 -3.02
N GLY A 252 -26.14 7.54 -2.53
CA GLY A 252 -25.27 7.97 -1.44
C GLY A 252 -24.38 9.18 -1.73
N ASP A 253 -24.30 9.64 -2.98
CA ASP A 253 -23.54 10.83 -3.37
C ASP A 253 -24.38 12.12 -3.27
N ASN A 254 -25.66 12.01 -2.90
CA ASN A 254 -26.57 13.13 -2.63
C ASN A 254 -26.46 13.68 -1.20
N TYR A 255 -25.57 13.15 -0.37
CA TYR A 255 -25.38 13.61 1.01
C TYR A 255 -24.32 14.70 1.10
N ILE A 256 -24.62 15.77 1.83
CA ILE A 256 -23.65 16.80 2.20
C ILE A 256 -22.91 16.32 3.46
N TYR A 257 -21.60 16.14 3.35
CA TYR A 257 -20.76 15.74 4.47
C TYR A 257 -20.33 16.98 5.25
N VAL A 258 -20.64 17.00 6.55
CA VAL A 258 -20.24 18.08 7.46
C VAL A 258 -18.97 17.64 8.19
N LEU A 259 -17.85 18.30 7.88
CA LEU A 259 -16.61 18.15 8.63
C LEU A 259 -16.70 18.98 9.91
N ILE A 260 -16.71 18.30 11.07
CA ILE A 260 -16.73 18.94 12.37
C ILE A 260 -15.31 18.89 12.95
N PRO A 261 -14.52 19.98 12.88
CA PRO A 261 -13.20 20.01 13.49
C PRO A 261 -13.35 19.85 15.01
N ARG A 262 -12.71 18.82 15.57
CA ARG A 262 -12.56 18.71 17.03
C ARG A 262 -11.31 19.47 17.44
N LYS A 263 -11.45 20.38 18.41
CA LYS A 263 -10.28 20.92 19.11
C LYS A 263 -9.64 19.78 19.91
N SER A 264 -8.38 19.49 19.61
CA SER A 264 -7.47 18.78 20.51
C SER A 264 -7.12 19.66 21.70
#